data_AF-A0A1A8XZU3-F1
#
_entry.id   AF-A0A1A8XZU3-F1
#
_cell.length_a   1.000
_cell.length_b   1.000
_cell.length_c   1.000
_cell.angle_alpha   90.00
_cell.angle_beta   90.00
_cell.angle_gamma   90.00
#
_symmetry.space_group_name_H-M   'P 1'
#
loop_
_entity.id
_entity.type
_entity.pdbx_description
1 polymer ?
#
loop_
_entity_poly.entity_id
_entity_poly.type
_entity_poly.pdbx_seq_one_letter_code
_entity_poly.pdbx_strand_id
1 'polypeptide(L)'
;MRSVFSQLTNKLFGHLGLDALLELTTSTRETMIEAPFSKTLSGAMKNFFNVSRNNLVKSDGEIVEILTMMGAIYKKFAVEHGLKLGTPTSFSLIRYQKDIDRLEYWCDTHLNTMFQLMTHEKNKVTQRFFEEVATQVKRAFERANRDAESWLKAIMAPMETQVREHQIQLKRRLESIKRIHQATDTLEDRVNELIHVENNLVSQIRALEKVGKAVELILITKLNTQNLRSAA
;
A
#
# COMPACT_ATOMS: atom_id res chain seq x y z
N MET A 1 -3.85 -2.75 -10.31
CA MET A 1 -3.64 -3.61 -9.11
C MET A 1 -4.11 -2.92 -7.84
N ARG A 2 -3.51 -1.80 -7.40
CA ARG A 2 -3.96 -1.06 -6.20
C ARG A 2 -5.44 -0.65 -6.22
N SER A 3 -5.94 -0.19 -7.37
CA SER A 3 -7.36 0.17 -7.55
C SER A 3 -8.31 -1.04 -7.43
N VAL A 4 -7.97 -2.18 -8.03
CA VAL A 4 -8.78 -3.42 -7.95
C VAL A 4 -8.79 -3.97 -6.52
N PHE A 5 -7.64 -4.02 -5.85
CA PHE A 5 -7.56 -4.44 -4.45
C PHE A 5 -8.37 -3.52 -3.52
N SER A 6 -8.29 -2.21 -3.73
CA SER A 6 -9.08 -1.23 -2.97
C SER A 6 -10.58 -1.42 -3.19
N GLN A 7 -11.02 -1.67 -4.42
CA GLN A 7 -12.43 -1.97 -4.74
C GLN A 7 -12.92 -3.25 -4.05
N LEU A 8 -12.17 -4.36 -4.13
CA LEU A 8 -12.54 -5.63 -3.49
C LEU A 8 -12.55 -5.50 -1.95
N THR A 9 -11.59 -4.79 -1.38
CA THR A 9 -11.54 -4.53 0.06
C THR A 9 -12.73 -3.68 0.52
N ASN A 10 -13.11 -2.66 -0.25
CA ASN A 10 -14.28 -1.83 0.04
C ASN A 10 -15.60 -2.64 -0.04
N LYS A 11 -15.74 -3.54 -1.02
CA LYS A 11 -16.91 -4.44 -1.10
C LYS A 11 -16.97 -5.41 0.07
N LEU A 12 -15.83 -6.02 0.41
CA LEU A 12 -15.71 -6.90 1.57
C LEU A 12 -16.21 -6.21 2.85
N PHE A 13 -15.70 -5.01 3.14
CA PHE A 13 -16.11 -4.22 4.31
C PHE A 13 -17.49 -3.56 4.16
N GLY A 14 -18.01 -3.41 2.95
CA GLY A 14 -19.40 -2.99 2.73
C GLY A 14 -20.40 -4.06 3.21
N HIS A 15 -20.06 -5.34 3.08
CA HIS A 15 -20.89 -6.46 3.55
C HIS A 15 -20.58 -6.90 4.98
N LEU A 16 -19.30 -6.91 5.35
CA LEU A 16 -18.84 -7.31 6.68
C LEU A 16 -18.88 -6.16 7.69
N GLY A 17 -19.04 -4.92 7.23
CA GLY A 17 -19.04 -3.71 8.03
C GLY A 17 -20.15 -3.68 9.06
N LEU A 18 -19.89 -2.95 10.14
CA LEU A 18 -20.86 -2.81 11.23
C LEU A 18 -22.06 -1.94 10.83
N ASP A 19 -21.91 -1.05 9.84
CA ASP A 19 -22.97 -0.13 9.42
C ASP A 19 -24.20 -0.88 8.88
N ALA A 20 -23.99 -1.85 7.99
CA ALA A 20 -25.06 -2.71 7.47
C ALA A 20 -25.72 -3.55 8.57
N LEU A 21 -24.95 -3.99 9.57
CA LEU A 21 -25.49 -4.73 10.71
C LEU A 21 -26.28 -3.82 11.67
N LEU A 22 -25.84 -2.59 11.87
CA LEU A 22 -26.54 -1.59 12.70
C LEU A 22 -27.87 -1.21 12.05
N GLU A 23 -27.87 -0.95 10.74
CA GLU A 23 -29.08 -0.69 9.97
C GLU A 23 -30.08 -1.86 10.06
N LEU A 24 -29.59 -3.10 9.87
CA LEU A 24 -30.39 -4.31 10.03
C LEU A 24 -30.95 -4.43 11.46
N THR A 25 -30.16 -4.12 12.48
CA THR A 25 -30.57 -4.17 13.89
C THR A 25 -31.69 -3.16 14.18
N THR A 26 -31.56 -1.94 13.66
CA THR A 26 -32.57 -0.88 13.80
C THR A 26 -33.88 -1.25 13.10
N SER A 27 -33.81 -1.65 11.82
CA SER A 27 -34.98 -2.07 11.05
C SER A 27 -35.68 -3.28 11.67
N THR A 28 -34.91 -4.24 12.18
CA THR A 28 -35.45 -5.41 12.89
C THR A 28 -36.17 -4.97 14.17
N ARG A 29 -35.61 -4.02 14.92
CA ARG A 29 -36.21 -3.50 16.16
C ARG A 29 -37.56 -2.85 15.88
N GLU A 30 -37.62 -1.97 14.88
CA GLU A 30 -38.85 -1.30 14.47
C GLU A 30 -39.91 -2.33 14.06
N THR A 31 -39.54 -3.29 13.21
CA THR A 31 -40.44 -4.37 12.78
C THR A 31 -40.98 -5.19 13.97
N MET A 32 -40.13 -5.48 14.96
CA MET A 32 -40.54 -6.22 16.16
C MET A 32 -41.44 -5.40 17.09
N ILE A 33 -41.21 -4.08 17.20
CA ILE A 33 -42.05 -3.16 17.98
C ILE A 33 -43.41 -2.94 17.31
N GLU A 34 -43.48 -2.93 15.99
CA GLU A 34 -44.73 -2.75 15.24
C GLU A 34 -45.50 -4.06 15.02
N ALA A 35 -44.83 -5.22 15.16
CA ALA A 35 -45.43 -6.53 14.92
C ALA A 35 -46.74 -6.73 15.73
N PRO A 36 -47.90 -6.89 15.05
CA PRO A 36 -49.18 -7.11 15.72
C PRO A 36 -49.37 -8.58 16.16
N PHE A 37 -48.64 -9.51 15.53
CA PHE A 37 -48.78 -10.94 15.75
C PHE A 37 -47.43 -11.63 15.95
N SER A 38 -47.48 -12.78 16.62
CA SER A 38 -46.36 -13.68 16.89
C SER A 38 -45.57 -14.08 15.63
N LYS A 39 -46.30 -14.36 14.54
CA LYS A 39 -45.72 -14.76 13.26
C LYS A 39 -44.86 -13.65 12.66
N THR A 40 -45.27 -12.39 12.79
CA THR A 40 -44.51 -11.23 12.32
C THR A 40 -43.24 -11.04 13.15
N LEU A 41 -43.31 -11.25 14.47
CA LEU A 41 -42.16 -11.19 15.37
C LEU A 41 -41.11 -12.26 15.03
N SER A 42 -41.53 -13.53 14.91
CA SER A 42 -40.66 -14.64 14.50
C SER A 42 -40.10 -14.42 13.08
N GLY A 43 -40.91 -13.87 12.17
CA GLY A 43 -40.48 -13.47 10.83
C GLY A 43 -39.35 -12.43 10.86
N ALA A 44 -39.46 -11.40 11.70
CA ALA A 44 -38.43 -10.38 11.86
C ALA A 44 -37.10 -10.96 12.39
N MET A 45 -37.17 -11.84 13.39
CA MET A 45 -35.99 -12.55 13.94
C MET A 45 -35.32 -13.43 12.88
N LYS A 46 -36.09 -14.22 12.12
CA LYS A 46 -35.56 -15.05 11.02
C LYS A 46 -34.94 -14.20 9.91
N ASN A 47 -35.57 -13.08 9.57
CA ASN A 47 -35.02 -12.15 8.60
C ASN A 47 -33.65 -11.59 9.05
N PHE A 48 -33.52 -11.22 10.33
CA PHE A 48 -32.26 -10.77 10.90
C PHE A 48 -31.12 -11.79 10.72
N PHE A 49 -31.38 -13.07 11.01
CA PHE A 49 -30.39 -14.13 10.80
C PHE A 49 -30.08 -14.37 9.33
N ASN A 50 -31.11 -14.39 8.47
CA ASN A 50 -30.94 -14.60 7.03
C ASN A 50 -30.10 -13.51 6.38
N VAL A 51 -30.38 -12.23 6.67
CA VAL A 51 -29.60 -11.11 6.13
C VAL A 51 -28.17 -11.15 6.69
N SER A 52 -28.01 -11.41 7.99
CA SER A 52 -26.69 -11.53 8.62
C SER A 52 -25.84 -12.64 7.96
N ARG A 53 -26.43 -13.83 7.74
CA ARG A 53 -25.76 -14.94 7.05
C ARG A 53 -25.41 -14.58 5.61
N ASN A 54 -26.34 -13.97 4.88
CA ASN A 54 -26.13 -13.57 3.49
C ASN A 54 -24.97 -12.58 3.36
N ASN A 55 -24.85 -11.63 4.30
CA ASN A 55 -23.72 -10.72 4.34
C ASN A 55 -22.38 -11.46 4.53
N LEU A 56 -22.31 -12.42 5.44
CA LEU A 56 -21.11 -13.26 5.63
C LEU A 56 -20.78 -14.10 4.39
N VAL A 57 -21.78 -14.63 3.68
CA VAL A 57 -21.59 -15.40 2.44
C VAL A 57 -21.05 -14.51 1.32
N LYS A 58 -21.62 -13.31 1.14
CA LYS A 58 -21.12 -12.33 0.17
C LYS A 58 -19.68 -11.93 0.47
N SER A 59 -19.38 -11.63 1.75
CA SER A 59 -18.02 -11.32 2.18
C SER A 59 -17.04 -12.48 1.93
N ASP A 60 -17.45 -13.73 2.10
CA ASP A 60 -16.61 -14.91 1.79
C ASP A 60 -16.32 -15.00 0.27
N GLY A 61 -17.31 -14.66 -0.56
CA GLY A 61 -17.12 -14.51 -2.01
C GLY A 61 -16.05 -13.46 -2.36
N GLU A 62 -16.11 -12.26 -1.75
CA GLU A 62 -15.10 -11.22 -1.94
C GLU A 62 -13.71 -11.66 -1.46
N ILE A 63 -13.62 -12.44 -0.37
CA ILE A 63 -12.35 -13.03 0.11
C ILE A 63 -11.76 -13.99 -0.94
N VAL A 64 -12.59 -14.83 -1.58
CA VAL A 64 -12.15 -15.73 -2.66
C VAL A 64 -11.66 -14.96 -3.88
N GLU A 65 -12.33 -13.87 -4.25
CA GLU A 65 -11.87 -12.99 -5.34
C GLU A 65 -10.52 -12.35 -5.01
N ILE A 66 -10.33 -11.85 -3.79
CA ILE A 66 -9.06 -11.29 -3.31
C ILE A 66 -7.95 -12.35 -3.35
N LEU A 67 -8.21 -13.58 -2.87
CA LEU A 67 -7.25 -14.68 -2.92
C LEU A 67 -6.85 -15.03 -4.35
N THR A 68 -7.82 -15.10 -5.26
CA THR A 68 -7.57 -15.40 -6.67
C THR A 68 -6.69 -14.33 -7.32
N MET A 69 -7.03 -13.05 -7.09
CA MET A 69 -6.23 -11.93 -7.55
C MET A 69 -4.81 -11.96 -6.95
N MET A 70 -4.68 -12.21 -5.65
CA MET A 70 -3.37 -12.30 -4.97
C MET A 70 -2.53 -13.46 -5.47
N GLY A 71 -3.14 -14.62 -5.77
CA GLY A 71 -2.45 -15.75 -6.37
C GLY A 71 -1.83 -15.40 -7.73
N ALA A 72 -2.56 -14.68 -8.58
CA ALA A 72 -2.03 -14.19 -9.86
C ALA A 72 -0.89 -13.19 -9.66
N ILE A 73 -1.02 -12.28 -8.68
CA ILE A 73 0.02 -11.30 -8.34
C ILE A 73 1.28 -12.00 -7.84
N TYR A 74 1.15 -12.94 -6.90
CA TYR A 74 2.29 -13.67 -6.33
C TYR A 74 3.03 -14.46 -7.42
N LYS A 75 2.31 -15.11 -8.34
CA LYS A 75 2.90 -15.80 -9.50
C LYS A 75 3.65 -14.83 -10.41
N LYS A 76 3.06 -13.69 -10.73
CA LYS A 76 3.70 -12.66 -11.57
C LYS A 76 4.98 -12.13 -10.91
N PHE A 77 4.92 -11.82 -9.61
CA PHE A 77 6.08 -11.37 -8.84
C PHE A 77 7.20 -12.41 -8.77
N ALA A 78 6.86 -13.69 -8.63
CA ALA A 78 7.85 -14.76 -8.62
C ALA A 78 8.64 -14.85 -9.94
N VAL A 79 7.96 -14.60 -11.08
CA VAL A 79 8.58 -14.55 -12.40
C VAL A 79 9.41 -13.27 -12.59
N GLU A 80 8.87 -12.10 -12.22
CA GLU A 80 9.51 -10.80 -12.48
C GLU A 80 10.70 -10.52 -11.55
N HIS A 81 10.69 -11.04 -10.33
CA HIS A 81 11.68 -10.70 -9.31
C HIS A 81 12.44 -11.91 -8.73
N GLY A 82 12.22 -13.12 -9.25
CA GLY A 82 12.94 -14.33 -8.82
C GLY A 82 12.68 -14.77 -7.37
N LEU A 83 11.68 -14.18 -6.72
CA LEU A 83 11.29 -14.48 -5.33
C LEU A 83 10.29 -15.62 -5.28
N LYS A 84 10.61 -16.68 -4.54
CA LYS A 84 9.67 -17.75 -4.23
C LYS A 84 8.69 -17.29 -3.15
N LEU A 85 7.73 -16.45 -3.52
CA LEU A 85 6.54 -16.22 -2.69
C LEU A 85 5.75 -17.54 -2.66
N GLY A 86 5.46 -18.05 -1.47
CA GLY A 86 4.58 -19.21 -1.28
C GLY A 86 3.15 -18.89 -1.73
N THR A 87 2.18 -19.78 -1.47
CA THR A 87 0.77 -19.46 -1.72
C THR A 87 0.26 -18.43 -0.71
N PRO A 88 -0.61 -17.48 -1.10
CA PRO A 88 -1.26 -16.57 -0.15
C PRO A 88 -1.96 -17.36 0.97
N THR A 89 -1.85 -16.89 2.21
CA THR A 89 -2.54 -17.49 3.35
C THR A 89 -4.04 -17.50 3.11
N SER A 90 -4.69 -18.67 3.22
CA SER A 90 -6.14 -18.79 3.08
C SER A 90 -6.87 -18.19 4.28
N PHE A 91 -8.06 -17.64 4.03
CA PHE A 91 -8.98 -17.17 5.07
C PHE A 91 -10.42 -17.48 4.66
N SER A 92 -11.30 -17.69 5.63
CA SER A 92 -12.71 -17.96 5.38
C SER A 92 -13.58 -17.54 6.55
N LEU A 93 -14.81 -17.14 6.25
CA LEU A 93 -15.83 -16.73 7.21
C LEU A 93 -16.75 -17.86 7.67
N ILE A 94 -16.54 -19.10 7.19
CA ILE A 94 -17.38 -20.27 7.53
C ILE A 94 -17.54 -20.46 9.05
N ARG A 95 -16.48 -20.19 9.83
CA ARG A 95 -16.55 -20.27 11.30
C ARG A 95 -17.59 -19.32 11.87
N TYR A 96 -17.63 -18.09 11.36
CA TYR A 96 -18.58 -17.06 11.79
C TYR A 96 -19.99 -17.38 11.34
N GLN A 97 -20.17 -17.93 10.14
CA GLN A 97 -21.47 -18.42 9.67
C GLN A 97 -22.05 -19.48 10.62
N LYS A 98 -21.23 -20.46 11.04
CA LYS A 98 -21.63 -21.48 12.02
C LYS A 98 -21.96 -20.89 13.39
N ASP A 99 -21.28 -19.84 13.83
CA ASP A 99 -21.62 -19.13 15.06
C ASP A 99 -23.02 -18.49 14.95
N ILE A 100 -23.36 -17.89 13.80
CA ILE A 100 -24.70 -17.35 13.54
C ILE A 100 -25.77 -18.45 13.53
N ASP A 101 -25.51 -19.58 12.88
CA ASP A 101 -26.44 -20.71 12.83
C ASP A 101 -26.76 -21.26 14.24
N ARG A 102 -25.75 -21.30 15.11
CA ARG A 102 -25.93 -21.70 16.52
C ARG A 102 -26.78 -20.72 17.30
N LEU A 103 -26.60 -19.42 17.06
CA LEU A 103 -27.42 -18.37 17.68
C LEU A 103 -28.87 -18.42 17.20
N GLU A 104 -29.10 -18.71 15.91
CA GLU A 104 -30.44 -18.89 15.37
C GLU A 104 -31.13 -20.10 16.00
N TYR A 105 -30.45 -21.25 16.06
CA TYR A 105 -30.99 -22.45 16.71
C TYR A 105 -31.33 -22.20 18.19
N TRP A 106 -30.45 -21.49 18.91
CA TRP A 106 -30.68 -21.13 20.30
C TRP A 106 -31.91 -20.21 20.45
N CYS A 107 -32.00 -19.19 19.60
CA CYS A 107 -33.14 -18.27 19.54
C CYS A 107 -34.44 -19.04 19.27
N ASP A 108 -34.43 -19.95 18.31
CA ASP A 108 -35.59 -20.74 17.96
C ASP A 108 -36.05 -21.69 19.08
N THR A 109 -35.10 -22.22 19.85
CA THR A 109 -35.41 -23.14 20.96
C THR A 109 -35.86 -22.39 22.21
N HIS A 110 -35.21 -21.29 22.58
CA HIS A 110 -35.43 -20.62 23.87
C HIS A 110 -36.41 -19.45 23.78
N LEU A 111 -36.30 -18.61 22.76
CA LEU A 111 -37.15 -17.43 22.63
C LEU A 111 -38.55 -17.78 22.10
N ASN A 112 -38.68 -18.73 21.17
CA ASN A 112 -40.02 -19.16 20.73
C ASN A 112 -40.77 -19.93 21.83
N THR A 113 -40.08 -20.73 22.64
CA THR A 113 -40.69 -21.43 23.80
C THR A 113 -41.13 -20.43 24.87
N MET A 114 -40.30 -19.45 25.20
CA MET A 114 -40.65 -18.36 26.11
C MET A 114 -41.83 -17.53 25.58
N PHE A 115 -41.88 -17.28 24.27
CA PHE A 115 -42.97 -16.57 23.62
C PHE A 115 -44.30 -17.34 23.71
N GLN A 116 -44.30 -18.67 23.53
CA GLN A 116 -45.49 -19.51 23.69
C GLN A 116 -46.01 -19.52 25.14
N LEU A 117 -45.12 -19.37 26.12
CA LEU A 117 -45.47 -19.32 27.54
C LEU A 117 -45.89 -17.92 28.00
N MET A 118 -45.40 -16.86 27.35
CA MET A 118 -45.66 -15.45 27.69
C MET A 118 -46.46 -14.75 26.57
N THR A 119 -47.66 -15.25 26.30
CA THR A 119 -48.59 -14.81 25.23
C THR A 119 -48.86 -13.29 25.17
N HIS A 120 -48.56 -12.54 26.24
CA HIS A 120 -48.85 -11.11 26.36
C HIS A 120 -47.63 -10.18 26.50
N GLU A 121 -46.38 -10.68 26.50
CA GLU A 121 -45.20 -9.84 26.81
C GLU A 121 -44.22 -9.68 25.64
N LYS A 122 -44.72 -9.17 24.50
CA LYS A 122 -43.90 -8.84 23.30
C LYS A 122 -42.64 -8.05 23.65
N ASN A 123 -42.78 -7.05 24.52
CA ASN A 123 -41.67 -6.17 24.89
C ASN A 123 -40.51 -6.92 25.54
N LYS A 124 -40.79 -7.95 26.36
CA LYS A 124 -39.74 -8.76 26.99
C LYS A 124 -39.02 -9.66 26.00
N VAL A 125 -39.73 -10.23 25.03
CA VAL A 125 -39.13 -11.05 23.97
C VAL A 125 -38.24 -10.20 23.06
N THR A 126 -38.71 -9.03 22.65
CA THR A 126 -37.91 -8.07 21.89
C THR A 126 -36.66 -7.64 22.67
N GLN A 127 -36.80 -7.29 23.94
CA GLN A 127 -35.66 -6.89 24.78
C GLN A 127 -34.61 -8.01 24.87
N ARG A 128 -35.00 -9.24 25.23
CA ARG A 128 -34.09 -10.38 25.31
C ARG A 128 -33.42 -10.70 23.98
N PHE A 129 -34.13 -10.61 22.87
CA PHE A 129 -33.54 -10.80 21.55
C PHE A 129 -32.37 -9.82 21.31
N PHE A 130 -32.52 -8.54 21.65
CA PHE A 130 -31.43 -7.57 21.45
C PHE A 130 -30.28 -7.72 22.47
N GLU A 131 -30.61 -8.02 23.73
CA GLU A 131 -29.62 -8.18 24.79
C GLU A 131 -28.78 -9.45 24.61
N GLU A 132 -29.41 -10.56 24.22
CA GLU A 132 -28.77 -11.87 24.18
C GLU A 132 -28.36 -12.31 22.77
N VAL A 133 -29.16 -12.03 21.74
CA VAL A 133 -28.93 -12.52 20.37
C VAL A 133 -28.22 -11.47 19.51
N ALA A 134 -28.83 -10.29 19.34
CA ALA A 134 -28.28 -9.26 18.44
C ALA A 134 -26.87 -8.81 18.89
N THR A 135 -26.65 -8.72 20.21
CA THR A 135 -25.33 -8.43 20.78
C THR A 135 -24.28 -9.49 20.43
N GLN A 136 -24.65 -10.78 20.41
CA GLN A 136 -23.72 -11.85 20.05
C GLN A 136 -23.45 -11.90 18.55
N VAL A 137 -24.46 -11.64 17.71
CA VAL A 137 -24.27 -11.47 16.26
C VAL A 137 -23.31 -10.31 15.98
N LYS A 138 -23.50 -9.16 16.66
CA LYS A 138 -22.56 -8.03 16.56
C LYS A 138 -21.13 -8.42 16.91
N ARG A 139 -20.91 -9.13 18.03
CA ARG A 139 -19.58 -9.62 18.42
C ARG A 139 -18.98 -10.60 17.41
N ALA A 140 -19.80 -11.42 16.74
CA ALA A 140 -19.33 -12.29 15.67
C ALA A 140 -18.82 -11.48 14.47
N PHE A 141 -19.57 -10.46 14.03
CA PHE A 141 -19.15 -9.54 12.96
C PHE A 141 -17.90 -8.72 13.32
N GLU A 142 -17.80 -8.23 14.56
CA GLU A 142 -16.60 -7.52 15.04
C GLU A 142 -15.35 -8.40 14.99
N ARG A 143 -15.47 -9.68 15.40
CA ARG A 143 -14.38 -10.65 15.30
C ARG A 143 -14.03 -10.95 13.85
N ALA A 144 -15.04 -11.17 13.01
CA ALA A 144 -14.85 -11.42 11.58
C ALA A 144 -14.14 -10.25 10.88
N ASN A 145 -14.50 -9.00 11.19
CA ASN A 145 -13.83 -7.81 10.65
C ASN A 145 -12.36 -7.74 11.07
N ARG A 146 -12.07 -7.93 12.36
CA ARG A 146 -10.68 -7.89 12.86
C ARG A 146 -9.82 -8.97 12.23
N ASP A 147 -10.34 -10.19 12.11
CA ASP A 147 -9.63 -11.30 11.49
C ASP A 147 -9.41 -11.06 10.00
N ALA A 148 -10.42 -10.54 9.30
CA ALA A 148 -10.30 -10.16 7.88
C ALA A 148 -9.26 -9.06 7.68
N GLU A 149 -9.25 -8.02 8.52
CA GLU A 149 -8.25 -6.95 8.46
C GLU A 149 -6.83 -7.48 8.73
N SER A 150 -6.67 -8.34 9.74
CA SER A 150 -5.39 -8.98 10.06
C SER A 150 -4.90 -9.84 8.89
N TRP A 151 -5.81 -10.61 8.28
CA TRP A 151 -5.52 -11.41 7.11
C TRP A 151 -5.11 -10.55 5.91
N LEU A 152 -5.85 -9.47 5.61
CA LEU A 152 -5.49 -8.52 4.55
C LEU A 152 -4.09 -7.93 4.75
N LYS A 153 -3.73 -7.56 5.99
CA LYS A 153 -2.37 -7.10 6.31
C LYS A 153 -1.33 -8.19 6.06
N ALA A 154 -1.61 -9.43 6.45
CA ALA A 154 -0.69 -10.55 6.27
C ALA A 154 -0.42 -10.86 4.78
N ILE A 155 -1.45 -10.84 3.93
CA ILE A 155 -1.28 -11.06 2.47
C ILE A 155 -0.61 -9.87 1.76
N MET A 156 -0.74 -8.65 2.30
CA MET A 156 -0.10 -7.44 1.77
C MET A 156 1.37 -7.28 2.20
N ALA A 157 1.75 -7.74 3.40
CA ALA A 157 3.07 -7.51 3.98
C ALA A 157 4.26 -7.94 3.07
N PRO A 158 4.20 -9.07 2.36
CA PRO A 158 5.25 -9.44 1.40
C PRO A 158 5.37 -8.42 0.25
N MET A 159 4.25 -7.90 -0.27
CA MET A 159 4.26 -6.91 -1.34
C MET A 159 4.76 -5.55 -0.88
N GLU A 160 4.35 -5.10 0.31
CA GLU A 160 4.81 -3.81 0.85
C GLU A 160 6.31 -3.79 1.08
N THR A 161 6.86 -4.91 1.58
CA THR A 161 8.31 -5.09 1.73
C THR A 161 9.01 -4.99 0.38
N GLN A 162 8.48 -5.67 -0.64
CA GLN A 162 9.08 -5.67 -1.97
C GLN A 162 9.00 -4.32 -2.69
N VAL A 163 7.88 -3.60 -2.60
CA VAL A 163 7.76 -2.25 -3.17
C VAL A 163 8.76 -1.31 -2.49
N ARG A 164 8.91 -1.40 -1.17
CA ARG A 164 9.88 -0.61 -0.42
C ARG A 164 11.31 -0.94 -0.83
N GLU A 165 11.62 -2.22 -1.00
CA GLU A 165 12.94 -2.66 -1.43
C GLU A 165 13.27 -2.23 -2.87
N HIS A 166 12.30 -2.32 -3.78
CA HIS A 166 12.44 -1.83 -5.15
C HIS A 166 12.62 -0.31 -5.19
N GLN A 167 11.90 0.44 -4.35
CA GLN A 167 12.11 1.90 -4.19
C GLN A 167 13.51 2.22 -3.65
N ILE A 168 14.00 1.46 -2.66
CA ILE A 168 15.36 1.61 -2.14
C ILE A 168 16.39 1.29 -3.23
N GLN A 169 16.19 0.24 -4.03
CA GLN A 169 17.08 -0.09 -5.15
C GLN A 169 17.07 1.01 -6.22
N LEU A 170 15.90 1.55 -6.59
CA LEU A 170 15.82 2.71 -7.50
C LEU A 170 16.53 3.94 -6.94
N LYS A 171 16.33 4.24 -5.65
CA LYS A 171 16.99 5.39 -4.99
C LYS A 171 18.52 5.23 -4.99
N ARG A 172 19.03 4.03 -4.69
CA ARG A 172 20.47 3.72 -4.79
C ARG A 172 21.00 3.84 -6.22
N ARG A 173 20.24 3.39 -7.22
CA ARG A 173 20.60 3.57 -8.64
C ARG A 173 20.68 5.05 -9.00
N LEU A 174 19.71 5.87 -8.58
CA LEU A 174 19.73 7.32 -8.79
C LEU A 174 20.91 8.00 -8.09
N GLU A 175 21.21 7.63 -6.85
CA GLU A 175 22.37 8.16 -6.10
C GLU A 175 23.71 7.75 -6.74
N SER A 176 23.80 6.52 -7.26
CA SER A 176 24.99 6.06 -7.99
C SER A 176 25.17 6.81 -9.30
N ILE A 177 24.09 7.03 -10.07
CA ILE A 177 24.12 7.85 -11.30
C ILE A 177 24.55 9.28 -10.98
N LYS A 178 24.01 9.88 -9.90
CA LYS A 178 24.39 11.22 -9.45
C LYS A 178 25.88 11.32 -9.11
N ARG A 179 26.44 10.32 -8.43
CA ARG A 179 27.89 10.28 -8.13
C ARG A 179 28.76 10.11 -9.38
N ILE A 180 28.31 9.34 -10.37
CA ILE A 180 29.00 9.20 -11.66
C ILE A 180 28.99 10.54 -12.41
N HIS A 181 27.87 11.25 -12.40
CA HIS A 181 27.76 12.57 -13.00
C HIS A 181 28.70 13.59 -12.33
N GLN A 182 28.72 13.63 -10.99
CA GLN A 182 29.66 14.49 -10.25
C GLN A 182 31.13 14.14 -10.49
N ALA A 183 31.46 12.85 -10.67
CA ALA A 183 32.80 12.43 -11.07
C ALA A 183 33.15 12.84 -12.51
N THR A 184 32.14 13.03 -13.37
CA THR A 184 32.30 13.53 -14.73
C THR A 184 32.50 15.05 -14.72
N ASP A 185 31.70 15.79 -13.94
CA ASP A 185 31.84 17.26 -13.77
C ASP A 185 33.24 17.61 -13.23
N THR A 186 33.72 16.87 -12.22
CA THR A 186 35.08 17.07 -11.66
C THR A 186 36.20 16.71 -12.64
N LEU A 187 35.95 15.80 -13.59
CA LEU A 187 36.90 15.51 -14.67
C LEU A 187 36.93 16.64 -15.71
N GLU A 188 35.78 17.22 -16.03
CA GLU A 188 35.66 18.36 -16.93
C GLU A 188 36.33 19.61 -16.34
N ASP A 189 36.14 19.87 -15.05
CA ASP A 189 36.87 20.92 -14.32
C ASP A 189 38.39 20.72 -14.41
N ARG A 190 38.86 19.47 -14.27
CA ARG A 190 40.29 19.15 -14.37
C ARG A 190 40.85 19.32 -15.78
N VAL A 191 40.06 18.99 -16.80
CA VAL A 191 40.42 19.25 -18.20
C VAL A 191 40.51 20.75 -18.45
N ASN A 192 39.57 21.55 -17.94
CA ASN A 192 39.59 23.00 -18.05
C ASN A 192 40.79 23.63 -17.32
N GLU A 193 41.15 23.12 -16.14
CA GLU A 193 42.39 23.52 -15.45
C GLU A 193 43.63 23.22 -16.30
N LEU A 194 43.72 22.02 -16.90
CA LEU A 194 44.84 21.63 -17.75
C LEU A 194 44.94 22.52 -19.01
N ILE A 195 43.81 22.83 -19.65
CA ILE A 195 43.74 23.76 -20.79
C ILE A 195 44.19 25.17 -20.36
N HIS A 196 43.81 25.62 -19.17
CA HIS A 196 44.24 26.92 -18.65
C HIS A 196 45.76 26.96 -18.42
N VAL A 197 46.33 25.92 -17.82
CA VAL A 197 47.78 25.78 -17.62
C VAL A 197 48.51 25.74 -18.96
N GLU A 198 48.02 24.98 -19.93
CA GLU A 198 48.57 24.92 -21.29
C GLU A 198 48.62 26.32 -21.93
N ASN A 199 47.50 27.06 -21.90
CA ASN A 199 47.43 28.42 -22.44
C ASN A 199 48.42 29.38 -21.78
N ASN A 200 48.60 29.28 -20.45
CA ASN A 200 49.57 30.09 -19.72
C ASN A 200 51.02 29.76 -20.13
N LEU A 201 51.34 28.47 -20.28
CA LEU A 201 52.67 28.04 -20.73
C LEU A 201 52.96 28.51 -22.15
N VAL A 202 52.00 28.41 -23.07
CA VAL A 202 52.12 28.92 -24.44
C VAL A 202 52.36 30.44 -24.44
N SER A 203 51.67 31.18 -23.58
CA SER A 203 51.89 32.63 -23.42
C SER A 203 53.32 32.95 -22.95
N GLN A 204 53.83 32.21 -21.96
CA GLN A 204 55.19 32.37 -21.46
C GLN A 204 56.24 32.07 -22.54
N ILE A 205 56.05 31.01 -23.32
CA ILE A 205 56.94 30.67 -24.45
C ILE A 205 56.97 31.83 -25.45
N ARG A 206 55.81 32.37 -25.85
CA ARG A 206 55.73 33.53 -26.76
C ARG A 206 56.41 34.78 -26.18
N ALA A 207 56.30 35.00 -24.88
CA ALA A 207 56.98 36.11 -24.21
C ALA A 207 58.50 35.93 -24.24
N LEU A 208 58.99 34.72 -23.95
CA LEU A 208 60.42 34.39 -24.03
C LEU A 208 60.96 34.52 -25.45
N GLU A 209 60.21 34.08 -26.47
CA GLU A 209 60.57 34.27 -27.88
C GLU A 209 60.69 35.76 -28.24
N LYS A 210 59.78 36.61 -27.76
CA LYS A 210 59.87 38.06 -27.95
C LYS A 210 61.10 38.66 -27.28
N VAL A 211 61.40 38.25 -26.05
CA VAL A 211 62.60 38.69 -25.32
C VAL A 211 63.86 38.23 -26.05
N GLY A 212 63.92 36.97 -26.49
CA GLY A 212 65.02 36.43 -27.28
C GLY A 212 65.26 37.23 -28.55
N LYS A 213 64.21 37.51 -29.32
CA LYS A 213 64.28 38.37 -30.53
C LYS A 213 64.72 39.80 -30.21
N ALA A 214 64.28 40.38 -29.10
CA ALA A 214 64.70 41.71 -28.68
C ALA A 214 66.19 41.74 -28.30
N VAL A 215 66.69 40.73 -27.58
CA VAL A 215 68.10 40.58 -27.24
C VAL A 215 68.95 40.40 -28.50
N GLU A 216 68.48 39.59 -29.45
CA GLU A 216 69.13 39.38 -30.74
C GLU A 216 69.22 40.70 -31.54
N LEU A 217 68.13 41.46 -31.64
CA LEU A 217 68.11 42.79 -32.25
C LEU A 217 69.08 43.76 -31.57
N ILE A 218 69.14 43.78 -30.24
CA ILE A 218 70.05 44.65 -29.48
C ILE A 218 71.51 44.24 -29.75
N LEU A 219 71.82 42.94 -29.74
CA LEU A 219 73.16 42.43 -30.05
C LEU A 219 73.58 42.81 -31.47
N ILE A 220 72.72 42.62 -32.46
CA ILE A 220 72.97 43.01 -33.86
C ILE A 220 73.20 44.53 -33.97
N THR A 221 72.40 45.34 -33.27
CA THR A 221 72.55 46.80 -33.25
C THR A 221 73.85 47.24 -32.57
N LYS A 222 74.26 46.55 -31.50
CA LYS A 222 75.51 46.83 -30.77
C LYS A 222 76.76 46.42 -31.56
N LEU A 223 76.70 45.28 -32.26
CA LEU A 223 77.73 44.83 -33.20
C LEU A 223 77.88 45.82 -34.36
N ASN A 224 76.77 46.30 -34.93
CA ASN A 224 76.82 47.31 -35.99
C ASN A 224 77.39 48.65 -35.50
N THR A 225 77.06 49.09 -34.28
CA THR A 225 77.62 50.33 -33.70
C THR A 225 79.08 50.20 -33.27
N GLN A 226 79.54 49.02 -32.85
CA GLN A 226 80.97 48.75 -32.63
C GLN A 226 81.75 48.73 -33.95
N ASN A 227 81.22 48.09 -34.98
CA ASN A 227 81.85 48.07 -36.32
C ASN A 227 81.94 49.48 -36.93
N LEU A 228 80.95 50.35 -36.69
CA LEU A 228 81.00 51.77 -37.09
C LEU A 228 82.03 52.60 -36.30
N ARG A 229 82.33 52.21 -35.05
CA ARG A 229 83.35 52.88 -34.21
C ARG A 229 84.77 52.37 -34.44
N SER A 230 84.94 51.16 -34.96
CA SER A 230 86.25 50.63 -35.37
C SER A 230 86.64 51.00 -36.80
N ALA A 231 85.72 51.64 -37.55
CA ALA A 231 85.91 52.08 -38.93
C ALA A 231 86.06 53.61 -39.07
N ALA A 232 86.09 54.35 -37.95
CA ALA A 232 86.33 55.79 -37.88
C ALA A 232 87.59 56.06 -37.04
#